data_AF-A0A2M7BGT9-F1
#
_entry.id   AF-A0A2M7BGT9-F1
#
_cell.length_a   1.000
_cell.length_b   1.000
_cell.length_c   1.000
_cell.angle_alpha   90.00
_cell.angle_beta   90.00
_cell.angle_gamma   90.00
#
_symmetry.space_group_name_H-M   'P 1'
#
loop_
_entity.id
_entity.type
_entity.pdbx_description
1 polymer ?
#
loop_
_entity_poly.entity_id
_entity_poly.type
_entity_poly.pdbx_seq_one_letter_code
_entity_poly.pdbx_strand_id
1 'polypeptide(L)'
;ATRKAVPSPFSAAEIGIMFVMVTRHGTEIAVNFLKDVLREVNEKVARGEGVIPHEKIRLFWDNIPLWYNMQLFNYFEKWDAVVVAETYTSAWSLRLNPDEPLESIAYKSLVSYPLVSCVSLNKRIELITRAVRDYKIDGAILHSNRSCRPISMGQMDIGRVLAEELSVPSVMFDGDHMDGDKFSMAQFQTRVDALMEMILEKKRA
;
A
#
# COMPACT_ATOMS: atom_id res chain seq x y z
N ALA A 1 5.30 -9.49 -4.51
CA ALA A 1 5.28 -10.87 -5.05
C ALA A 1 4.43 -11.78 -4.16
N THR A 2 4.69 -11.85 -2.85
CA THR A 2 3.99 -12.75 -1.92
C THR A 2 2.59 -12.28 -1.50
N ARG A 3 2.36 -10.98 -1.31
CA ARG A 3 1.01 -10.41 -1.08
C ARG A 3 0.04 -10.60 -2.25
N LYS A 4 0.45 -11.17 -3.38
CA LYS A 4 -0.46 -11.58 -4.47
C LYS A 4 -1.18 -12.90 -4.16
N ALA A 5 -0.65 -13.70 -3.22
CA ALA A 5 -1.29 -14.91 -2.76
C ALA A 5 -2.66 -14.59 -2.11
N VAL A 6 -3.57 -15.55 -2.20
CA VAL A 6 -4.90 -15.48 -1.58
C VAL A 6 -5.04 -16.76 -0.73
N PRO A 7 -5.18 -16.64 0.60
CA PRO A 7 -5.17 -15.39 1.38
C PRO A 7 -3.77 -14.72 1.46
N SER A 8 -3.74 -13.44 1.80
CA SER A 8 -2.52 -12.63 1.89
C SER A 8 -1.73 -13.01 3.15
N PRO A 9 -0.44 -13.39 3.03
CA PRO A 9 0.36 -13.88 4.16
C PRO A 9 0.73 -12.81 5.19
N PHE A 10 0.61 -11.53 4.82
CA PHE A 10 0.85 -10.37 5.69
C PHE A 10 0.08 -9.14 5.17
N SER A 11 -0.13 -8.13 6.02
CA SER A 11 -0.91 -6.91 5.73
C SER A 11 -0.02 -5.67 5.60
N ALA A 12 -0.53 -4.59 4.98
CA ALA A 12 0.08 -3.26 5.10
C ALA A 12 0.15 -2.73 6.55
N ALA A 13 -0.57 -3.34 7.50
CA ALA A 13 -0.35 -3.09 8.93
C ALA A 13 1.11 -3.35 9.36
N GLU A 14 1.79 -4.27 8.68
CA GLU A 14 3.19 -4.66 8.94
C GLU A 14 4.19 -3.87 8.08
N ILE A 15 3.76 -2.74 7.49
CA ILE A 15 4.59 -1.87 6.65
C ILE A 15 5.92 -1.48 7.31
N GLY A 16 5.98 -1.47 8.65
CA GLY A 16 7.20 -1.19 9.43
C GLY A 16 8.40 -2.08 9.11
N ILE A 17 8.20 -3.27 8.51
CA ILE A 17 9.28 -4.12 7.96
C ILE A 17 10.20 -3.31 7.04
N MET A 18 9.67 -2.32 6.33
CA MET A 18 10.43 -1.45 5.43
C MET A 18 11.50 -0.62 6.13
N PHE A 19 11.37 -0.32 7.44
CA PHE A 19 12.30 0.60 8.12
C PHE A 19 13.73 0.08 8.17
N VAL A 20 13.93 -1.23 8.04
CA VAL A 20 15.26 -1.81 7.89
C VAL A 20 15.95 -1.32 6.60
N MET A 21 15.17 -1.13 5.53
CA MET A 21 15.66 -0.59 4.25
C MET A 21 15.93 0.92 4.30
N VAL A 22 15.40 1.61 5.32
CA VAL A 22 15.62 3.03 5.58
C VAL A 22 16.83 3.25 6.48
N THR A 23 16.92 2.51 7.58
CA THR A 23 17.87 2.78 8.69
C THR A 23 19.12 1.92 8.67
N ARG A 24 19.10 0.81 7.92
CA ARG A 24 20.17 -0.20 7.85
C ARG A 24 20.48 -0.60 6.41
N HIS A 25 20.22 0.31 5.47
CA HIS A 25 20.45 0.08 4.05
C HIS A 25 21.91 -0.33 3.77
N GLY A 26 22.12 -1.37 2.96
CA GLY A 26 23.45 -1.86 2.59
C GLY A 26 24.18 -2.67 3.67
N THR A 27 23.50 -3.04 4.77
CA THR A 27 24.09 -3.87 5.84
C THR A 27 23.66 -5.33 5.75
N GLU A 28 24.52 -6.25 6.22
CA GLU A 28 24.15 -7.66 6.37
C GLU A 28 22.98 -7.88 7.33
N ILE A 29 22.83 -7.02 8.35
CA ILE A 29 21.70 -7.03 9.29
C ILE A 29 20.38 -6.91 8.51
N ALA A 30 20.29 -5.95 7.58
CA ALA A 30 19.10 -5.77 6.77
C ALA A 30 18.83 -6.96 5.85
N VAL A 31 19.89 -7.53 5.26
CA VAL A 31 19.80 -8.71 4.39
C VAL A 31 19.27 -9.91 5.17
N ASN A 32 19.83 -10.21 6.34
CA ASN A 32 19.45 -11.37 7.15
C ASN A 32 18.01 -11.23 7.66
N PHE A 33 17.65 -10.06 8.20
CA PHE A 33 16.28 -9.77 8.64
C PHE A 33 15.26 -9.97 7.51
N LEU A 34 15.51 -9.41 6.32
CA LEU A 34 14.57 -9.55 5.19
C LEU A 34 14.51 -10.97 4.63
N LYS A 35 15.60 -11.74 4.69
CA LYS A 35 15.61 -13.17 4.33
C LYS A 35 14.76 -13.99 5.31
N ASP A 36 14.83 -13.69 6.60
CA ASP A 36 14.03 -14.37 7.63
C ASP A 36 12.55 -14.06 7.46
N VAL A 37 12.20 -12.79 7.28
CA VAL A 37 10.82 -12.37 6.96
C VAL A 37 10.33 -13.05 5.68
N LEU A 38 11.13 -13.07 4.61
CA LEU A 38 10.74 -13.70 3.35
C LEU A 38 10.50 -15.21 3.51
N ARG A 39 11.32 -15.89 4.34
CA ARG A 39 11.15 -17.31 4.65
C ARG A 39 9.81 -17.56 5.34
N GLU A 40 9.51 -16.83 6.42
CA GLU A 40 8.26 -16.96 7.16
C GLU A 40 7.04 -16.69 6.26
N VAL A 41 7.11 -15.63 5.45
CA VAL A 41 6.03 -15.28 4.52
C VAL A 41 5.82 -16.36 3.47
N ASN A 42 6.89 -16.95 2.91
CA ASN A 42 6.77 -18.05 1.94
C ASN A 42 6.20 -19.32 2.58
N GLU A 43 6.55 -19.62 3.82
CA GLU A 43 5.98 -20.74 4.57
C GLU A 43 4.48 -20.57 4.80
N LYS A 44 4.03 -19.35 5.19
CA LYS A 44 2.60 -19.03 5.30
C LYS A 44 1.87 -19.23 3.97
N VAL A 45 2.45 -18.73 2.87
CA VAL A 45 1.90 -18.94 1.51
C VAL A 45 1.80 -20.44 1.17
N ALA A 46 2.84 -21.23 1.47
CA ALA A 46 2.84 -22.67 1.19
C ALA A 46 1.78 -23.44 2.00
N ARG A 47 1.45 -22.97 3.22
CA ARG A 47 0.39 -23.53 4.07
C ARG A 47 -1.01 -22.97 3.73
N GLY A 48 -1.11 -21.99 2.85
CA GLY A 48 -2.38 -21.28 2.58
C GLY A 48 -2.85 -20.43 3.77
N GLU A 49 -1.94 -20.03 4.64
CA GLU A 49 -2.22 -19.19 5.81
C GLU A 49 -2.10 -17.72 5.44
N GLY A 50 -3.13 -16.94 5.76
CA GLY A 50 -3.12 -15.50 5.63
C GLY A 50 -3.53 -14.80 6.91
N VAL A 51 -3.32 -13.48 6.95
CA VAL A 51 -3.68 -12.65 8.10
C VAL A 51 -5.18 -12.58 8.33
N ILE A 52 -5.98 -12.71 7.27
CA ILE A 52 -7.44 -12.81 7.33
C ILE A 52 -7.85 -14.25 6.96
N PRO A 53 -8.43 -15.03 7.89
CA PRO A 53 -8.81 -16.42 7.62
C PRO A 53 -9.81 -16.59 6.47
N HIS A 54 -10.73 -15.63 6.32
CA HIS A 54 -11.78 -15.65 5.29
C HIS A 54 -11.68 -14.48 4.34
N GLU A 55 -10.48 -14.13 3.88
CA GLU A 55 -10.21 -12.96 3.02
C GLU A 55 -11.21 -12.82 1.85
N LYS A 56 -12.04 -11.77 1.90
CA LYS A 56 -13.07 -11.45 0.89
C LYS A 56 -12.73 -10.21 0.08
N ILE A 57 -12.08 -9.23 0.68
CA ILE A 57 -11.86 -7.90 0.10
C ILE A 57 -10.39 -7.52 0.19
N ARG A 58 -9.83 -7.06 -0.93
CA ARG A 58 -8.43 -6.65 -1.02
C ARG A 58 -8.35 -5.17 -1.35
N LEU A 59 -7.66 -4.42 -0.51
CA LEU A 59 -7.63 -2.96 -0.56
C LEU A 59 -6.25 -2.43 -0.97
N PHE A 60 -6.26 -1.28 -1.63
CA PHE A 60 -5.10 -0.44 -1.89
C PHE A 60 -5.04 0.74 -0.92
N TRP A 61 -3.87 1.10 -0.44
CA TRP A 61 -3.65 2.31 0.35
C TRP A 61 -2.71 3.28 -0.36
N ASP A 62 -3.22 4.43 -0.77
CA ASP A 62 -2.38 5.49 -1.32
C ASP A 62 -1.85 6.41 -0.22
N ASN A 63 -0.60 6.84 -0.36
CA ASN A 63 0.14 7.72 0.57
C ASN A 63 0.68 7.03 1.85
N ILE A 64 1.34 7.82 2.69
CA ILE A 64 1.96 7.42 3.96
C ILE A 64 0.85 7.06 4.96
N PRO A 65 0.96 5.97 5.74
CA PRO A 65 -0.03 5.65 6.78
C PRO A 65 -0.03 6.67 7.94
N LEU A 66 -1.05 6.61 8.80
CA LEU A 66 -1.08 7.36 10.05
C LEU A 66 -0.18 6.62 11.07
N TRP A 67 1.08 7.04 11.21
CA TRP A 67 2.07 6.30 12.02
C TRP A 67 1.68 6.20 13.50
N TYR A 68 1.02 7.22 14.04
CA TYR A 68 0.52 7.21 15.41
C TYR A 68 -0.71 6.30 15.60
N ASN A 69 -1.34 5.82 14.51
CA ASN A 69 -2.55 5.02 14.55
C ASN A 69 -2.51 3.88 13.52
N MET A 70 -1.51 3.00 13.63
CA MET A 70 -1.38 1.83 12.76
C MET A 70 -2.52 0.82 12.93
N GLN A 71 -3.23 0.82 14.08
CA GLN A 71 -4.40 -0.02 14.32
C GLN A 71 -5.56 0.28 13.36
N LEU A 72 -5.52 1.41 12.65
CA LEU A 72 -6.51 1.75 11.63
C LEU A 72 -6.60 0.67 10.53
N PHE A 73 -5.50 -0.01 10.21
CA PHE A 73 -5.51 -1.12 9.24
C PHE A 73 -6.33 -2.33 9.72
N ASN A 74 -6.45 -2.54 11.03
CA ASN A 74 -7.26 -3.62 11.59
C ASN A 74 -8.77 -3.34 11.49
N TYR A 75 -9.16 -2.08 11.25
CA TYR A 75 -10.57 -1.70 11.11
C TYR A 75 -11.25 -2.42 9.94
N PHE A 76 -10.48 -2.77 8.91
CA PHE A 76 -10.97 -3.47 7.72
C PHE A 76 -11.27 -4.96 7.98
N GLU A 77 -10.70 -5.55 9.04
CA GLU A 77 -10.81 -6.98 9.32
C GLU A 77 -12.26 -7.43 9.59
N LYS A 78 -13.12 -6.54 10.11
CA LYS A 78 -14.53 -6.86 10.37
C LYS A 78 -15.34 -7.19 9.10
N TRP A 79 -14.81 -6.90 7.92
CA TRP A 79 -15.38 -7.29 6.62
C TRP A 79 -14.57 -8.37 5.90
N ASP A 80 -13.70 -9.07 6.64
CA ASP A 80 -12.69 -9.95 6.07
C ASP A 80 -11.83 -9.26 4.99
N ALA A 81 -11.49 -7.99 5.22
CA ALA A 81 -10.75 -7.18 4.28
C ALA A 81 -9.30 -6.94 4.71
N VAL A 82 -8.39 -6.88 3.74
CA VAL A 82 -6.96 -6.68 3.96
C VAL A 82 -6.37 -5.67 2.99
N VAL A 83 -5.48 -4.81 3.48
CA VAL A 83 -4.70 -3.91 2.63
C VAL A 83 -3.45 -4.65 2.14
N VAL A 84 -3.39 -4.91 0.83
CA VAL A 84 -2.38 -5.80 0.21
C VAL A 84 -1.32 -5.05 -0.58
N ALA A 85 -1.54 -3.76 -0.84
CA ALA A 85 -0.62 -2.92 -1.57
C ALA A 85 -0.74 -1.47 -1.13
N GLU A 86 0.38 -0.75 -1.17
CA GLU A 86 0.48 0.66 -0.82
C GLU A 86 1.53 1.37 -1.66
N THR A 87 1.33 2.67 -1.90
CA THR A 87 2.26 3.47 -2.72
C THR A 87 3.59 3.68 -2.00
N TYR A 88 3.58 3.86 -0.67
CA TYR A 88 4.74 4.32 0.09
C TYR A 88 5.95 3.38 -0.01
N THR A 89 5.75 2.07 0.16
CA THR A 89 6.86 1.08 0.11
C THR A 89 7.51 0.96 -1.25
N SER A 90 6.83 1.41 -2.31
CA SER A 90 7.36 1.36 -3.68
C SER A 90 8.64 2.18 -3.84
N ALA A 91 8.87 3.20 -3.01
CA ALA A 91 10.12 3.97 -3.03
C ALA A 91 11.37 3.10 -2.81
N TRP A 92 11.26 1.98 -2.09
CA TRP A 92 12.37 1.07 -1.81
C TRP A 92 12.34 -0.22 -2.64
N SER A 93 11.53 -0.26 -3.70
CA SER A 93 11.33 -1.47 -4.52
C SER A 93 12.34 -1.65 -5.65
N LEU A 94 13.18 -0.64 -5.92
CA LEU A 94 14.15 -0.65 -7.01
C LEU A 94 15.17 -1.80 -6.88
N ARG A 95 15.52 -2.38 -8.03
CA ARG A 95 16.62 -3.34 -8.17
C ARG A 95 17.84 -2.61 -8.71
N LEU A 96 18.99 -2.89 -8.09
CA LEU A 96 20.29 -2.32 -8.46
C LEU A 96 21.11 -3.41 -9.15
N ASN A 97 21.94 -3.01 -10.10
CA ASN A 97 22.90 -3.87 -10.77
C ASN A 97 24.28 -3.74 -10.09
N PRO A 98 24.78 -4.77 -9.39
CA PRO A 98 26.09 -4.71 -8.76
C PRO A 98 27.24 -4.62 -9.77
N ASP A 99 27.04 -5.07 -11.01
CA ASP A 99 28.04 -5.00 -12.08
C ASP A 99 28.20 -3.56 -12.63
N GLU A 100 27.23 -2.68 -12.39
CA GLU A 100 27.21 -1.26 -12.78
C GLU A 100 26.87 -0.38 -11.56
N PRO A 101 27.80 -0.27 -10.58
CA PRO A 101 27.48 0.28 -9.27
C PRO A 101 27.21 1.78 -9.29
N LEU A 102 27.92 2.56 -10.12
CA LEU A 102 27.75 4.01 -10.20
C LEU A 102 26.43 4.37 -10.88
N GLU A 103 26.12 3.70 -11.97
CA GLU A 103 24.87 3.82 -12.72
C GLU A 103 23.69 3.43 -11.83
N SER A 104 23.82 2.34 -11.08
CA SER A 104 22.79 1.88 -10.15
C SER A 104 22.52 2.90 -9.03
N ILE A 105 23.56 3.49 -8.45
CA ILE A 105 23.42 4.52 -7.41
C ILE A 105 22.80 5.79 -8.00
N ALA A 106 23.23 6.21 -9.20
CA ALA A 106 22.65 7.36 -9.89
C ALA A 106 21.16 7.13 -10.19
N TYR A 107 20.83 5.98 -10.75
CA TYR A 107 19.44 5.59 -11.03
C TYR A 107 18.59 5.57 -9.77
N LYS A 108 19.07 4.92 -8.70
CA LYS A 108 18.38 4.92 -7.41
C LYS A 108 18.13 6.34 -6.89
N SER A 109 19.13 7.21 -6.96
CA SER A 109 19.03 8.59 -6.47
C SER A 109 17.99 9.40 -7.26
N LEU A 110 17.87 9.15 -8.56
CA LEU A 110 16.91 9.83 -9.43
C LEU A 110 15.49 9.24 -9.35
N VAL A 111 15.34 7.97 -8.98
CA VAL A 111 14.07 7.25 -9.19
C VAL A 111 13.44 6.80 -7.87
N SER A 112 14.22 6.44 -6.85
CA SER A 112 13.70 5.85 -5.60
C SER A 112 12.66 6.74 -4.92
N TYR A 113 13.01 7.98 -4.59
CA TYR A 113 12.07 8.92 -3.99
C TYR A 113 11.03 9.44 -4.99
N PRO A 114 11.42 9.86 -6.21
CA PRO A 114 10.46 10.35 -7.19
C PRO A 114 9.36 9.36 -7.57
N LEU A 115 9.62 8.05 -7.56
CA LEU A 115 8.62 7.00 -7.85
C LEU A 115 7.31 7.15 -7.08
N VAL A 116 7.35 7.75 -5.90
CA VAL A 116 6.18 7.93 -5.04
C VAL A 116 5.70 9.38 -5.03
N SER A 117 6.61 10.36 -5.07
CA SER A 117 6.31 11.77 -4.77
C SER A 117 6.56 12.75 -5.92
N CYS A 118 7.37 12.41 -6.92
CA CYS A 118 7.80 13.35 -7.97
C CYS A 118 7.76 12.75 -9.38
N VAL A 119 6.91 11.75 -9.61
CA VAL A 119 6.61 11.20 -10.94
C VAL A 119 5.35 11.82 -11.53
N SER A 120 5.23 11.75 -12.86
CA SER A 120 4.03 12.21 -13.55
C SER A 120 2.79 11.44 -13.09
N LEU A 121 1.64 12.10 -13.14
CA LEU A 121 0.34 11.49 -12.83
C LEU A 121 0.08 10.26 -13.70
N ASN A 122 0.42 10.31 -14.99
CA ASN A 122 0.30 9.17 -15.90
C ASN A 122 1.09 7.96 -15.41
N LYS A 123 2.31 8.17 -14.89
CA LYS A 123 3.11 7.07 -14.36
C LYS A 123 2.51 6.52 -13.07
N ARG A 124 1.97 7.36 -12.19
CA ARG A 124 1.25 6.91 -10.99
C ARG A 124 0.03 6.08 -11.36
N ILE A 125 -0.76 6.53 -12.32
CA ILE A 125 -1.92 5.80 -12.84
C ILE A 125 -1.47 4.44 -13.39
N GLU A 126 -0.41 4.38 -14.20
CA GLU A 126 0.13 3.13 -14.71
C GLU A 126 0.51 2.15 -13.58
N LEU A 127 1.20 2.64 -12.55
CA LEU A 127 1.60 1.83 -11.39
C LEU A 127 0.40 1.33 -10.59
N ILE A 128 -0.59 2.18 -10.35
CA ILE A 128 -1.81 1.83 -9.63
C ILE A 128 -2.65 0.84 -10.44
N THR A 129 -2.84 1.08 -11.74
CA THR A 129 -3.52 0.15 -12.65
C THR A 129 -2.86 -1.23 -12.64
N ARG A 130 -1.53 -1.28 -12.67
CA ARG A 130 -0.79 -2.52 -12.53
C ARG A 130 -1.04 -3.16 -11.17
N ALA A 131 -0.96 -2.40 -10.08
CA ALA A 131 -1.20 -2.91 -8.74
C ALA A 131 -2.62 -3.48 -8.56
N VAL A 132 -3.63 -2.79 -9.09
CA VAL A 132 -5.03 -3.24 -9.05
C VAL A 132 -5.19 -4.62 -9.68
N ARG A 133 -4.59 -4.83 -10.85
CA ARG A 133 -4.62 -6.13 -11.54
C ARG A 133 -3.79 -7.18 -10.81
N ASP A 134 -2.55 -6.84 -10.46
CA ASP A 134 -1.57 -7.76 -9.89
C ASP A 134 -1.96 -8.29 -8.50
N TYR A 135 -2.60 -7.43 -7.70
CA TYR A 135 -3.00 -7.74 -6.33
C TYR A 135 -4.49 -7.97 -6.19
N LYS A 136 -5.26 -8.05 -7.29
CA LYS A 136 -6.71 -8.28 -7.31
C LYS A 136 -7.46 -7.33 -6.37
N ILE A 137 -7.22 -6.03 -6.53
CA ILE A 137 -7.72 -5.00 -5.63
C ILE A 137 -9.20 -4.73 -5.93
N ASP A 138 -10.01 -4.72 -4.88
CA ASP A 138 -11.45 -4.50 -4.91
C ASP A 138 -11.84 -3.06 -4.53
N GLY A 139 -10.97 -2.34 -3.81
CA GLY A 139 -11.21 -0.97 -3.38
C GLY A 139 -9.93 -0.22 -3.03
N ALA A 140 -9.98 1.10 -3.03
CA ALA A 140 -8.83 1.94 -2.68
C ALA A 140 -9.15 2.98 -1.61
N ILE A 141 -8.19 3.17 -0.70
CA ILE A 141 -8.20 4.19 0.33
C ILE A 141 -7.16 5.25 -0.05
N LEU A 142 -7.61 6.48 -0.29
CA LEU A 142 -6.78 7.60 -0.69
C LEU A 142 -6.59 8.54 0.50
N HIS A 143 -5.41 8.46 1.14
CA HIS A 143 -5.09 9.35 2.25
C HIS A 143 -4.63 10.72 1.70
N SER A 144 -5.50 11.73 1.83
CA SER A 144 -5.19 13.13 1.59
C SER A 144 -4.35 13.66 2.76
N ASN A 145 -3.05 13.38 2.69
CA ASN A 145 -2.08 13.73 3.71
C ASN A 145 -1.75 15.23 3.63
N ARG A 146 -1.98 15.97 4.72
CA ARG A 146 -1.75 17.42 4.80
C ARG A 146 -0.27 17.79 4.64
N SER A 147 0.64 17.01 5.22
CA SER A 147 2.08 17.28 5.11
C SER A 147 2.69 16.76 3.82
N CYS A 148 2.27 15.59 3.32
CA CYS A 148 2.86 15.00 2.11
C CYS A 148 2.12 15.41 0.82
N ARG A 149 2.14 16.72 0.52
CA ARG A 149 1.47 17.28 -0.68
C ARG A 149 1.83 16.60 -2.00
N PRO A 150 3.09 16.24 -2.29
CA PRO A 150 3.43 15.66 -3.59
C PRO A 150 2.71 14.33 -3.89
N ILE A 151 2.45 13.51 -2.86
CA ILE A 151 1.70 12.26 -3.02
C ILE A 151 0.18 12.53 -3.04
N SER A 152 -0.29 13.48 -2.22
CA SER A 152 -1.71 13.85 -2.14
C SER A 152 -2.21 14.53 -3.43
N MET A 153 -1.34 15.24 -4.15
CA MET A 153 -1.68 15.84 -5.44
C MET A 153 -2.02 14.75 -6.47
N GLY A 154 -3.10 14.95 -7.24
CA GLY A 154 -3.55 14.00 -8.27
C GLY A 154 -4.36 12.82 -7.76
N GLN A 155 -4.62 12.71 -6.45
CA GLN A 155 -5.47 11.63 -5.90
C GLN A 155 -6.91 11.68 -6.42
N MET A 156 -7.44 12.86 -6.74
CA MET A 156 -8.78 12.99 -7.34
C MET A 156 -8.83 12.36 -8.73
N ASP A 157 -7.81 12.63 -9.57
CA ASP A 157 -7.70 12.01 -10.89
C ASP A 157 -7.49 10.50 -10.80
N ILE A 158 -6.69 10.04 -9.83
CA ILE A 158 -6.52 8.61 -9.54
C ILE A 158 -7.84 7.96 -9.14
N GLY A 159 -8.62 8.61 -8.27
CA GLY A 159 -9.94 8.15 -7.87
C GLY A 159 -10.91 8.03 -9.06
N ARG A 160 -10.86 9.00 -9.99
CA ARG A 160 -11.63 8.95 -11.24
C ARG A 160 -11.22 7.77 -12.10
N VAL A 161 -9.93 7.56 -12.34
CA VAL A 161 -9.43 6.44 -13.16
C VAL A 161 -9.75 5.08 -12.54
N LEU A 162 -9.60 4.96 -11.21
CA LEU A 162 -10.00 3.76 -10.47
C LEU A 162 -11.48 3.42 -10.72
N ALA A 163 -12.37 4.41 -10.64
CA ALA A 163 -13.80 4.20 -10.85
C ALA A 163 -14.15 3.93 -12.33
N GLU A 164 -13.69 4.78 -13.25
CA GLU A 164 -14.11 4.78 -14.66
C GLU A 164 -13.42 3.70 -15.49
N GLU A 165 -12.11 3.51 -15.33
CA GLU A 165 -11.34 2.59 -16.17
C GLU A 165 -11.17 1.21 -15.54
N LEU A 166 -11.10 1.15 -14.21
CA LEU A 166 -10.81 -0.08 -13.48
C LEU A 166 -12.02 -0.64 -12.74
N SER A 167 -13.13 0.11 -12.70
CA SER A 167 -14.32 -0.26 -11.94
C SER A 167 -14.01 -0.59 -10.46
N VAL A 168 -13.00 0.05 -9.90
CA VAL A 168 -12.59 -0.07 -8.50
C VAL A 168 -13.07 1.17 -7.75
N PRO A 169 -14.01 1.05 -6.81
CA PRO A 169 -14.41 2.18 -6.00
C PRO A 169 -13.28 2.64 -5.07
N SER A 170 -13.26 3.93 -4.78
CA SER A 170 -12.27 4.52 -3.88
C SER A 170 -12.89 5.52 -2.92
N VAL A 171 -12.24 5.72 -1.79
CA VAL A 171 -12.63 6.72 -0.79
C VAL A 171 -11.44 7.59 -0.42
N MET A 172 -11.67 8.89 -0.34
CA MET A 172 -10.67 9.84 0.14
C MET A 172 -11.02 10.30 1.55
N PHE A 173 -9.99 10.35 2.41
CA PHE A 173 -10.08 10.91 3.75
C PHE A 173 -8.92 11.88 4.00
N ASP A 174 -9.18 12.92 4.78
CA ASP A 174 -8.17 13.89 5.19
C ASP A 174 -7.47 13.43 6.49
N GLY A 175 -6.15 13.62 6.52
CA GLY A 175 -5.34 13.27 7.67
C GLY A 175 -3.96 13.89 7.60
N ASP A 176 -3.17 13.62 8.64
CA ASP A 176 -1.73 13.82 8.60
C ASP A 176 -1.07 12.56 9.14
N HIS A 177 0.03 12.15 8.51
CA HIS A 177 0.74 10.93 8.89
C HIS A 177 1.40 10.98 10.29
N MET A 178 1.58 12.16 10.89
CA MET A 178 2.15 12.34 12.23
C MET A 178 1.30 13.21 13.16
N ASP A 179 0.41 14.06 12.63
CA ASP A 179 -0.47 14.92 13.44
C ASP A 179 -1.87 14.33 13.62
N GLY A 180 -2.17 13.88 14.84
CA GLY A 180 -3.45 13.28 15.25
C GLY A 180 -4.64 14.24 15.19
N ASP A 181 -4.41 15.53 15.42
CA ASP A 181 -5.47 16.55 15.43
C ASP A 181 -6.06 16.79 14.03
N LYS A 182 -5.36 16.30 13.00
CA LYS A 182 -5.74 16.43 11.59
C LYS A 182 -6.60 15.28 11.09
N PHE A 183 -6.86 14.27 11.91
CA PHE A 183 -7.64 13.09 11.57
C PHE A 183 -8.93 12.99 12.38
N SER A 184 -10.04 12.67 11.70
CA SER A 184 -11.33 12.42 12.35
C SER A 184 -11.74 10.96 12.16
N MET A 185 -11.69 10.18 13.24
CA MET A 185 -12.08 8.77 13.18
C MET A 185 -13.55 8.60 12.75
N ALA A 186 -14.46 9.42 13.28
CA ALA A 186 -15.88 9.34 12.92
C ALA A 186 -16.11 9.55 11.41
N GLN A 187 -15.48 10.57 10.81
CA GLN A 187 -15.60 10.80 9.37
C GLN A 187 -14.97 9.67 8.54
N PHE A 188 -13.82 9.16 8.99
CA PHE A 188 -13.17 8.02 8.35
C PHE A 188 -14.09 6.79 8.35
N GLN A 189 -14.67 6.46 9.51
CA GLN A 189 -15.57 5.32 9.67
C GLN A 189 -16.80 5.43 8.78
N THR A 190 -17.52 6.56 8.80
CA THR A 190 -18.70 6.76 7.93
C THR A 190 -18.38 6.53 6.45
N ARG A 191 -17.24 7.05 5.98
CA ARG A 191 -16.84 6.96 4.57
C ARG A 191 -16.38 5.56 4.20
N VAL A 192 -15.61 4.91 5.08
CA VAL A 192 -15.11 3.54 4.85
C VAL A 192 -16.24 2.53 4.94
N ASP A 193 -17.14 2.65 5.92
CA ASP A 193 -18.30 1.76 6.05
C ASP A 193 -19.12 1.74 4.75
N ALA A 194 -19.43 2.91 4.19
CA ALA A 194 -20.13 3.05 2.91
C ALA A 194 -19.35 2.43 1.72
N LEU A 195 -18.03 2.62 1.65
CA LEU A 195 -17.20 1.99 0.63
C LEU A 195 -17.25 0.46 0.73
N MET A 196 -17.14 -0.08 1.94
CA MET A 196 -17.13 -1.53 2.17
C MET A 196 -18.48 -2.17 1.82
N GLU A 197 -19.59 -1.52 2.16
CA GLU A 197 -20.93 -1.96 1.76
C GLU A 197 -21.08 -2.04 0.23
N MET A 198 -20.66 -1.00 -0.49
CA MET A 198 -20.70 -0.96 -1.95
C MET A 198 -19.84 -2.06 -2.60
N ILE A 199 -18.65 -2.33 -2.06
CA ILE A 199 -17.78 -3.43 -2.54
C ILE A 199 -18.47 -4.78 -2.31
N LEU A 200 -19.08 -4.99 -1.14
CA LEU A 200 -19.77 -6.23 -0.82
C LEU A 200 -20.99 -6.46 -1.70
N GLU A 201 -21.80 -5.43 -1.97
CA GLU A 201 -22.92 -5.52 -2.91
C GLU A 201 -22.44 -5.90 -4.31
N LYS A 202 -21.39 -5.24 -4.80
CA LYS A 202 -20.81 -5.54 -6.11
C LYS A 202 -20.29 -6.98 -6.22
N LYS A 203 -19.78 -7.57 -5.13
CA LYS A 203 -19.32 -8.97 -5.10
C LYS A 203 -20.45 -9.99 -4.99
N ARG A 204 -21.66 -9.56 -4.59
CA ARG A 204 -22.85 -10.42 -4.51
C ARG A 204 -23.62 -10.49 -5.83
N ALA A 205 -23.53 -9.44 -6.64
CA ALA A 205 -24.09 -9.37 -7.99
C ALA A 205 -23.28 -10.19 -8.98
#